data_AF-G5KBS5-F1
#
_entry.id   AF-G5KBS5-F1
#
_cell.length_a   1.000
_cell.length_b   1.000
_cell.length_c   1.000
_cell.angle_alpha   90.00
_cell.angle_beta   90.00
_cell.angle_gamma   90.00
#
_symmetry.space_group_name_H-M   'P 1'
#
loop_
_entity.id
_entity.type
_entity.pdbx_description
1 polymer ?
#
loop_
_entity_poly.entity_id
_entity_poly.type
_entity_poly.pdbx_seq_one_letter_code
_entity_poly.pdbx_strand_id
1 'polypeptide(L)'
;MSKIVVVGTNHAGTAAIKTMLSNYGLENEIVTFDQNSNISFLGCGMALWIGEQIDGPEGLFYSDKEQLEAMGAKVYMESPVLNIDYDKKEVTALVNGQEHVENYDKLILATGSQPIIPPIKGVEILEGSREFKATLENLQFVKLYQNSSDVIEKLEKPGINRVAVVGAGYIGVELAEAFQRKGKEVILVDIAETCMGGYYDRDFTDLMSKNLEEHGIQLAFGQAVQAVEGDGKVERLVTDKDSFDVDMVIMAVGFRPNTDLGRDQLDTFRNGAWIVDKKQETSIKDVYAIGDCATIYDNARDDINYIALASNAVRTGIVAAHNACGHELEGAGVQGSNGISIYGLNMVSTGLTLEKAKEAGYNALEASYNDLQKPEFIKHGNHEVAIKIIYDKDSRVVLGCQMVSREDISMGIHMFSLAIQEKVTIEKLSLMDIFFLPHFNKPYNYITMAALSAE
;
A
#
# COMPACT_ATOMS: atom_id res chain seq x y z
N MET A 1 22.04 25.93 11.30
CA MET A 1 20.64 25.97 10.86
C MET A 1 20.66 25.54 9.41
N SER A 2 20.20 24.32 9.14
CA SER A 2 20.09 23.81 7.78
C SER A 2 18.69 24.11 7.25
N LYS A 3 18.60 24.41 5.97
CA LYS A 3 17.33 24.49 5.26
C LYS A 3 16.98 23.15 4.64
N ILE A 4 15.84 22.59 5.02
CA ILE A 4 15.38 21.28 4.57
C ILE A 4 14.11 21.48 3.74
N VAL A 5 14.20 21.15 2.46
CA VAL A 5 13.05 21.17 1.55
C VAL A 5 12.46 19.76 1.45
N VAL A 6 11.14 19.64 1.62
CA VAL A 6 10.38 18.40 1.44
C VAL A 6 9.49 18.53 0.21
N VAL A 7 9.52 17.54 -0.69
CA VAL A 7 8.72 17.53 -1.91
C VAL A 7 7.67 16.41 -1.82
N GLY A 8 6.43 16.80 -1.53
CA GLY A 8 5.30 15.90 -1.25
C GLY A 8 5.02 15.76 0.25
N THR A 9 3.76 15.91 0.65
CA THR A 9 3.31 16.03 2.06
C THR A 9 2.11 15.12 2.35
N ASN A 10 2.12 13.88 1.87
CA ASN A 10 1.16 12.87 2.33
C ASN A 10 1.74 12.03 3.49
N HIS A 11 1.61 10.71 3.49
CA HIS A 11 2.14 9.83 4.55
C HIS A 11 3.61 10.06 4.90
N ALA A 12 4.50 9.98 3.90
CA ALA A 12 5.93 10.04 4.14
C ALA A 12 6.39 11.46 4.54
N GLY A 13 6.00 12.45 3.74
CA GLY A 13 6.37 13.86 3.99
C GLY A 13 5.85 14.38 5.32
N THR A 14 4.59 14.12 5.66
CA THR A 14 4.03 14.54 6.96
C THR A 14 4.75 13.86 8.13
N ALA A 15 5.07 12.57 8.01
CA ALA A 15 5.84 11.87 9.05
C ALA A 15 7.24 12.48 9.23
N ALA A 16 7.92 12.81 8.12
CA ALA A 16 9.23 13.45 8.17
C ALA A 16 9.17 14.85 8.80
N ILE A 17 8.26 15.71 8.34
CA ILE A 17 8.10 17.08 8.84
C ILE A 17 7.77 17.09 10.34
N LYS A 18 6.78 16.28 10.77
CA LYS A 18 6.44 16.18 12.19
C LYS A 18 7.61 15.67 13.03
N THR A 19 8.35 14.67 12.53
CA THR A 19 9.53 14.14 13.24
C THR A 19 10.61 15.22 13.40
N MET A 20 10.93 15.95 12.33
CA MET A 20 11.93 17.02 12.38
C MET A 20 11.54 18.12 13.37
N LEU A 21 10.31 18.64 13.27
CA LEU A 21 9.85 19.75 14.10
C LEU A 21 9.64 19.36 15.57
N SER A 22 9.13 18.15 15.84
CA SER A 22 8.91 17.70 17.22
C SER A 22 10.20 17.37 17.97
N ASN A 23 11.27 16.94 17.28
CA ASN A 23 12.53 16.58 17.93
C ASN A 23 13.56 17.71 17.94
N TYR A 24 13.57 18.55 16.90
CA TYR A 24 14.62 19.54 16.66
C TYR A 24 14.08 20.98 16.57
N GLY A 25 12.78 21.17 16.77
CA GLY A 25 12.14 22.48 16.80
C GLY A 25 12.48 23.32 15.57
N LEU A 26 12.96 24.54 15.83
CA LEU A 26 13.32 25.52 14.81
C LEU A 26 14.84 25.59 14.56
N GLU A 27 15.60 24.56 14.95
CA GLU A 27 17.04 24.48 14.63
C GLU A 27 17.30 24.40 13.12
N ASN A 28 16.32 23.90 12.37
CA ASN A 28 16.31 23.80 10.92
C ASN A 28 15.10 24.56 10.35
N GLU A 29 15.26 25.17 9.17
CA GLU A 29 14.15 25.75 8.43
C GLU A 29 13.50 24.66 7.58
N ILE A 30 12.24 24.33 7.84
CA ILE A 30 11.50 23.30 7.11
C ILE A 30 10.55 23.95 6.12
N VAL A 31 10.74 23.68 4.83
CA VAL A 31 9.86 24.14 3.75
C VAL A 31 9.31 22.92 3.03
N THR A 32 8.00 22.87 2.80
CA THR A 32 7.38 21.78 2.04
C THR A 32 6.54 22.29 0.89
N PHE A 33 6.59 21.55 -0.22
CA PHE A 33 5.78 21.77 -1.42
C PHE A 33 4.92 20.55 -1.66
N ASP A 34 3.61 20.75 -1.82
CA ASP A 34 2.70 19.72 -2.30
C ASP A 34 1.91 20.25 -3.49
N GLN A 35 1.79 19.44 -4.54
CA GLN A 35 1.05 19.81 -5.75
C GLN A 35 -0.47 19.70 -5.57
N ASN A 36 -0.94 19.00 -4.54
CA ASN A 36 -2.34 18.72 -4.29
C ASN A 36 -2.99 19.86 -3.47
N SER A 37 -4.31 19.90 -3.47
CA SER A 37 -5.13 20.85 -2.68
C SER A 37 -5.38 20.37 -1.24
N ASN A 38 -5.07 19.11 -0.94
CA ASN A 38 -5.13 18.51 0.39
C ASN A 38 -3.89 17.63 0.65
N ILE A 39 -3.57 17.43 1.93
CA ILE A 39 -2.39 16.70 2.40
C ILE A 39 -2.76 15.78 3.56
N SER A 40 -1.88 14.84 3.90
CA SER A 40 -2.08 13.89 5.01
C SER A 40 -3.40 13.10 4.95
N PHE A 41 -3.79 12.70 3.74
CA PHE A 41 -4.98 11.91 3.46
C PHE A 41 -4.72 10.40 3.63
N LEU A 42 -5.66 9.71 4.28
CA LEU A 42 -5.72 8.27 4.49
C LEU A 42 -6.41 7.61 3.29
N GLY A 43 -5.66 7.45 2.20
CA GLY A 43 -6.13 6.75 1.00
C GLY A 43 -6.62 5.31 1.28
N CYS A 44 -6.10 4.66 2.32
CA CYS A 44 -6.57 3.34 2.77
C CYS A 44 -8.04 3.34 3.26
N GLY A 45 -8.61 4.49 3.63
CA GLY A 45 -10.01 4.59 4.03
C GLY A 45 -10.99 4.81 2.88
N MET A 46 -10.51 4.97 1.63
CA MET A 46 -11.39 5.26 0.49
C MET A 46 -12.43 4.18 0.24
N ALA A 47 -12.04 2.90 0.29
CA ALA A 47 -12.99 1.79 0.09
C ALA A 47 -14.04 1.72 1.21
N LEU A 48 -13.63 2.00 2.45
CA LEU A 48 -14.56 2.09 3.59
C LEU A 48 -15.56 3.23 3.40
N TRP A 49 -15.11 4.38 2.90
CA TRP A 49 -15.99 5.52 2.61
C TRP A 49 -16.96 5.21 1.47
N ILE A 50 -16.45 4.71 0.34
CA ILE A 50 -17.26 4.33 -0.82
C ILE A 50 -18.30 3.27 -0.43
N GLY A 51 -17.93 2.31 0.41
CA GLY A 51 -18.78 1.20 0.86
C GLY A 51 -19.68 1.51 2.07
N GLU A 52 -19.80 2.78 2.49
CA GLU A 52 -20.58 3.24 3.64
C GLU A 52 -20.27 2.46 4.94
N GLN A 53 -19.00 2.18 5.16
CA GLN A 53 -18.50 1.58 6.41
C GLN A 53 -18.06 2.64 7.42
N ILE A 54 -17.92 3.90 6.98
CA ILE A 54 -17.67 5.07 7.82
C ILE A 54 -18.65 6.18 7.43
N ASP A 55 -18.91 7.10 8.36
CA ASP A 55 -19.92 8.16 8.18
C ASP A 55 -19.55 9.19 7.09
N GLY A 56 -18.25 9.45 6.91
CA GLY A 56 -17.78 10.50 6.01
C GLY A 56 -16.25 10.63 5.96
N PRO A 57 -15.74 11.57 5.16
CA PRO A 57 -14.31 11.73 4.90
C PRO A 57 -13.55 12.48 6.00
N GLU A 58 -14.23 13.07 7.00
CA GLU A 58 -13.63 13.97 7.99
C GLU A 58 -12.52 13.29 8.79
N GLY A 59 -12.68 11.99 9.09
CA GLY A 59 -11.69 11.18 9.79
C GLY A 59 -10.53 10.68 8.92
N LEU A 60 -10.56 10.94 7.61
CA LEU A 60 -9.54 10.48 6.66
C LEU A 60 -8.33 11.42 6.57
N PHE A 61 -8.25 12.45 7.38
CA PHE A 61 -7.12 13.37 7.43
C PHE A 61 -6.52 13.39 8.84
N TYR A 62 -5.22 13.04 8.96
CA TYR A 62 -4.51 13.03 10.24
C TYR A 62 -3.58 14.25 10.43
N SER A 63 -3.57 15.14 9.44
CA SER A 63 -2.99 16.47 9.54
C SER A 63 -3.53 17.39 8.45
N ASP A 64 -3.18 18.66 8.53
CA ASP A 64 -3.53 19.70 7.57
C ASP A 64 -2.39 20.73 7.51
N LYS A 65 -2.55 21.76 6.67
CA LYS A 65 -1.57 22.83 6.49
C LYS A 65 -1.35 23.57 7.81
N GLU A 66 -2.43 23.96 8.46
CA GLU A 66 -2.45 24.81 9.64
C GLU A 66 -1.72 24.15 10.81
N GLN A 67 -1.87 22.85 11.00
CA GLN A 67 -1.15 22.07 12.00
C GLN A 67 0.35 22.03 11.73
N LEU A 68 0.77 21.83 10.47
CA LEU A 68 2.19 21.81 10.13
C LEU A 68 2.82 23.20 10.28
N GLU A 69 2.10 24.26 9.90
CA GLU A 69 2.55 25.65 10.10
C GLU A 69 2.63 26.01 11.58
N ALA A 70 1.67 25.57 12.41
CA ALA A 70 1.70 25.76 13.86
C ALA A 70 2.89 25.05 14.52
N MET A 71 3.41 23.98 13.92
CA MET A 71 4.64 23.31 14.35
C MET A 71 5.92 24.01 13.86
N GLY A 72 5.81 24.95 12.90
CA GLY A 72 6.93 25.73 12.38
C GLY A 72 7.33 25.45 10.93
N ALA A 73 6.58 24.61 10.19
CA ALA A 73 6.83 24.41 8.77
C ALA A 73 6.35 25.62 7.94
N LYS A 74 7.00 25.86 6.80
CA LYS A 74 6.47 26.69 5.72
C LYS A 74 5.84 25.80 4.66
N VAL A 75 4.53 25.91 4.45
CA VAL A 75 3.77 24.96 3.62
C VAL A 75 3.23 25.63 2.36
N TYR A 76 3.68 25.15 1.20
CA TYR A 76 3.20 25.54 -0.11
C TYR A 76 2.27 24.45 -0.67
N MET A 77 0.96 24.71 -0.62
CA MET A 77 -0.08 23.87 -1.22
C MET A 77 -0.28 24.21 -2.70
N GLU A 78 -0.85 23.28 -3.47
CA GLU A 78 -1.11 23.45 -4.91
C GLU A 78 0.12 23.95 -5.70
N SER A 79 1.31 23.60 -5.20
CA SER A 79 2.60 24.14 -5.60
C SER A 79 3.50 23.02 -6.11
N PRO A 80 3.28 22.53 -7.35
CA PRO A 80 4.09 21.47 -7.93
C PRO A 80 5.56 21.89 -8.05
N VAL A 81 6.46 21.01 -7.64
CA VAL A 81 7.88 21.12 -8.01
C VAL A 81 8.03 20.67 -9.45
N LEU A 82 8.63 21.52 -10.29
CA LEU A 82 8.81 21.28 -11.72
C LEU A 82 10.24 20.83 -12.07
N ASN A 83 11.21 21.27 -11.27
CA ASN A 83 12.62 21.01 -11.51
C ASN A 83 13.41 21.04 -10.21
N ILE A 84 14.50 20.27 -10.16
CA ILE A 84 15.51 20.30 -9.11
C ILE A 84 16.87 20.43 -9.78
N ASP A 85 17.63 21.45 -9.39
CA ASP A 85 19.04 21.62 -9.75
C ASP A 85 19.88 21.13 -8.57
N TYR A 86 20.42 19.92 -8.68
CA TYR A 86 21.18 19.27 -7.61
C TYR A 86 22.57 19.88 -7.40
N ASP A 87 23.16 20.47 -8.45
CA ASP A 87 24.46 21.13 -8.38
C ASP A 87 24.35 22.48 -7.64
N LYS A 88 23.31 23.26 -7.95
CA LYS A 88 23.02 24.53 -7.26
C LYS A 88 22.29 24.36 -5.93
N LYS A 89 21.76 23.16 -5.67
CA LYS A 89 20.85 22.85 -4.56
C LYS A 89 19.63 23.78 -4.53
N GLU A 90 18.92 23.83 -5.65
CA GLU A 90 17.71 24.65 -5.85
C GLU A 90 16.52 23.80 -6.30
N VAL A 91 15.34 24.11 -5.78
CA VAL A 91 14.05 23.56 -6.22
C VAL A 91 13.27 24.67 -6.91
N THR A 92 12.74 24.40 -8.10
CA THR A 92 11.83 25.31 -8.82
C THR A 92 10.41 24.75 -8.74
N ALA A 93 9.52 25.46 -8.05
CA ALA A 93 8.10 25.15 -7.95
C ALA A 93 7.25 26.19 -8.67
N LEU A 94 6.00 25.84 -8.99
CA LEU A 94 5.00 26.80 -9.45
C LEU A 94 4.12 27.21 -8.27
N VAL A 95 4.30 28.41 -7.73
CA VAL A 95 3.50 28.94 -6.62
C VAL A 95 2.59 30.04 -7.14
N ASN A 96 1.27 29.88 -6.99
CA ASN A 96 0.28 30.84 -7.52
C ASN A 96 0.47 31.17 -9.01
N GLY A 97 0.88 30.18 -9.81
CA GLY A 97 1.12 30.34 -11.25
C GLY A 97 2.43 31.04 -11.62
N GLN A 98 3.32 31.32 -10.66
CA GLN A 98 4.63 31.92 -10.88
C GLN A 98 5.75 30.95 -10.47
N GLU A 99 6.86 30.98 -11.19
CA GLU A 99 8.05 30.23 -10.78
C GLU A 99 8.58 30.77 -9.45
N HIS A 100 8.81 29.84 -8.51
CA HIS A 100 9.38 30.09 -7.21
C HIS A 100 10.60 29.21 -7.03
N VAL A 101 11.77 29.83 -6.84
CA VAL A 101 13.03 29.12 -6.60
C VAL A 101 13.31 29.11 -5.11
N GLU A 102 13.54 27.92 -4.56
CA GLU A 102 13.86 27.71 -3.15
C GLU A 102 15.19 26.95 -3.03
N ASN A 103 16.16 27.55 -2.34
CA ASN A 103 17.44 26.89 -2.03
C ASN A 103 17.25 25.85 -0.92
N TYR A 104 18.12 24.82 -0.89
CA TYR A 104 18.14 23.84 0.19
C TYR A 104 19.56 23.46 0.62
N ASP A 105 19.73 23.10 1.89
CA ASP A 105 20.93 22.39 2.35
C ASP A 105 20.73 20.88 2.24
N LYS A 106 19.52 20.42 2.61
CA LYS A 106 19.04 19.03 2.50
C LYS A 106 17.71 18.98 1.74
N LEU A 107 17.50 17.90 1.01
CA LEU A 107 16.28 17.66 0.23
C LEU A 107 15.68 16.30 0.61
N ILE A 108 14.38 16.26 0.89
CA ILE A 108 13.63 15.02 1.13
C ILE A 108 12.58 14.88 0.04
N LEU A 109 12.74 13.86 -0.80
CA LEU A 109 11.81 13.50 -1.86
C LEU A 109 10.76 12.54 -1.29
N ALA A 110 9.50 12.99 -1.27
CA ALA A 110 8.35 12.27 -0.74
C ALA A 110 7.17 12.30 -1.75
N THR A 111 7.50 12.27 -3.04
CA THR A 111 6.59 12.45 -4.19
C THR A 111 5.61 11.30 -4.39
N GLY A 112 5.82 10.19 -3.67
CA GLY A 112 4.96 9.02 -3.71
C GLY A 112 4.93 8.35 -5.08
N SER A 113 3.73 8.04 -5.55
CA SER A 113 3.49 7.24 -6.75
C SER A 113 2.29 7.77 -7.54
N GLN A 114 2.07 7.29 -8.76
CA GLN A 114 0.96 7.60 -9.64
C GLN A 114 0.24 6.33 -10.08
N PRO A 115 -1.09 6.34 -10.32
CA PRO A 115 -1.77 5.18 -10.91
C PRO A 115 -1.14 4.81 -12.25
N ILE A 116 -0.96 3.51 -12.49
CA ILE A 116 -0.53 3.04 -13.80
C ILE A 116 -1.68 3.24 -14.79
N ILE A 117 -1.38 3.84 -15.93
CA ILE A 117 -2.28 3.97 -17.08
C ILE A 117 -1.89 2.87 -18.06
N PRO A 118 -2.59 1.73 -18.09
CA PRO A 118 -2.25 0.65 -19.01
C PRO A 118 -2.60 1.07 -20.45
N PRO A 119 -1.89 0.54 -21.47
CA PRO A 119 -2.11 0.87 -22.88
C PRO A 119 -3.38 0.18 -23.42
N ILE A 120 -4.54 0.57 -22.90
CA ILE A 120 -5.85 0.01 -23.22
C ILE A 120 -6.64 1.03 -24.03
N LYS A 121 -7.30 0.60 -25.09
CA LYS A 121 -8.12 1.49 -25.93
C LYS A 121 -9.25 2.10 -25.07
N GLY A 122 -9.42 3.42 -25.13
CA GLY A 122 -10.43 4.15 -24.35
C GLY A 122 -10.00 4.46 -22.91
N VAL A 123 -8.79 4.06 -22.48
CA VAL A 123 -8.21 4.43 -21.19
C VAL A 123 -7.17 5.53 -21.40
N GLU A 124 -7.64 6.77 -21.32
CA GLU A 124 -6.81 7.97 -21.51
C GLU A 124 -7.10 8.98 -20.39
N ILE A 125 -6.09 9.76 -20.02
CA ILE A 125 -6.20 10.82 -19.02
C ILE A 125 -6.22 12.17 -19.72
N LEU A 126 -7.02 13.09 -19.20
CA LEU A 126 -7.04 14.48 -19.65
C LEU A 126 -5.65 15.10 -19.49
N GLU A 127 -5.09 15.63 -20.59
CA GLU A 127 -3.76 16.23 -20.59
C GLU A 127 -3.62 17.31 -19.51
N GLY A 128 -2.53 17.24 -18.74
CA GLY A 128 -2.26 18.16 -17.63
C GLY A 128 -3.00 17.85 -16.33
N SER A 129 -3.89 16.85 -16.29
CA SER A 129 -4.55 16.44 -15.05
C SER A 129 -3.56 15.80 -14.08
N ARG A 130 -3.38 16.42 -12.91
CA ARG A 130 -2.64 15.84 -11.77
C ARG A 130 -3.52 14.99 -10.86
N GLU A 131 -4.82 14.95 -11.13
CA GLU A 131 -5.84 14.21 -10.38
C GLU A 131 -6.27 12.93 -11.09
N PHE A 132 -5.61 12.58 -12.19
CA PHE A 132 -5.87 11.37 -13.00
C PHE A 132 -7.30 11.32 -13.55
N LYS A 133 -7.84 12.47 -13.96
CA LYS A 133 -9.17 12.53 -14.57
C LYS A 133 -9.14 11.89 -15.96
N ALA A 134 -9.90 10.83 -16.16
CA ALA A 134 -10.03 10.18 -17.46
C ALA A 134 -10.74 11.10 -18.48
N THR A 135 -10.47 10.87 -19.77
CA THR A 135 -11.18 11.55 -20.88
C THR A 135 -12.61 11.03 -21.04
N LEU A 136 -12.83 9.73 -20.79
CA LEU A 136 -14.13 9.07 -20.86
C LEU A 136 -14.88 9.22 -19.53
N GLU A 137 -16.13 9.69 -19.57
CA GLU A 137 -16.97 9.79 -18.37
C GLU A 137 -17.21 8.40 -17.76
N ASN A 138 -17.22 8.32 -16.42
CA ASN A 138 -17.31 7.07 -15.64
C ASN A 138 -16.14 6.08 -15.76
N LEU A 139 -15.03 6.45 -16.41
CA LEU A 139 -13.75 5.78 -16.19
C LEU A 139 -13.01 6.46 -15.03
N GLN A 140 -12.68 5.71 -13.97
CA GLN A 140 -12.12 6.26 -12.75
C GLN A 140 -10.77 5.63 -12.39
N PHE A 141 -9.93 6.44 -11.76
CA PHE A 141 -8.79 6.01 -10.97
C PHE A 141 -9.11 6.33 -9.51
N VAL A 142 -8.58 5.57 -8.55
CA VAL A 142 -8.82 5.80 -7.12
C VAL A 142 -7.51 5.84 -6.36
N LYS A 143 -7.02 7.06 -6.09
CA LYS A 143 -5.77 7.30 -5.36
C LYS A 143 -5.86 8.50 -4.41
N LEU A 144 -6.34 9.63 -4.92
CA LEU A 144 -6.47 10.88 -4.19
C LEU A 144 -7.85 10.98 -3.54
N TYR A 145 -7.98 11.86 -2.54
CA TYR A 145 -9.26 12.18 -1.93
C TYR A 145 -10.32 12.56 -2.98
N GLN A 146 -9.95 13.41 -3.94
CA GLN A 146 -10.81 13.86 -5.02
C GLN A 146 -11.35 12.71 -5.87
N ASN A 147 -10.55 11.66 -6.05
CA ASN A 147 -11.00 10.48 -6.78
C ASN A 147 -12.11 9.74 -6.05
N SER A 148 -11.96 9.50 -4.74
CA SER A 148 -13.02 8.89 -3.94
C SER A 148 -14.27 9.77 -3.86
N SER A 149 -14.10 11.09 -3.75
CA SER A 149 -15.23 12.04 -3.74
C SER A 149 -16.00 11.99 -5.05
N ASP A 150 -15.31 12.05 -6.19
CA ASP A 150 -15.93 11.98 -7.53
C ASP A 150 -16.65 10.65 -7.76
N VAL A 151 -16.07 9.53 -7.33
CA VAL A 151 -16.73 8.22 -7.36
C VAL A 151 -18.03 8.26 -6.55
N ILE A 152 -18.00 8.75 -5.31
CA ILE A 152 -19.18 8.78 -4.43
C ILE A 152 -20.27 9.68 -5.02
N GLU A 153 -19.93 10.89 -5.48
CA GLU A 153 -20.87 11.80 -6.13
C GLU A 153 -21.54 11.19 -7.37
N LYS A 154 -20.81 10.35 -8.13
CA LYS A 154 -21.37 9.62 -9.27
C LYS A 154 -22.29 8.48 -8.84
N LEU A 155 -21.96 7.78 -7.76
CA LEU A 155 -22.79 6.69 -7.21
C LEU A 155 -24.13 7.18 -6.65
N GLU A 156 -24.22 8.43 -6.19
CA GLU A 156 -25.46 9.06 -5.72
C GLU A 156 -26.43 9.40 -6.86
N LYS A 157 -25.91 9.58 -8.08
CA LYS A 157 -26.72 9.88 -9.27
C LYS A 157 -27.33 8.60 -9.85
N PRO A 158 -28.55 8.67 -10.41
CA PRO A 158 -29.10 7.53 -11.14
C PRO A 158 -28.25 7.25 -12.39
N GLY A 159 -28.11 5.97 -12.75
CA GLY A 159 -27.45 5.55 -13.99
C GLY A 159 -26.21 4.69 -13.82
N ILE A 160 -25.69 4.54 -12.59
CA ILE A 160 -24.63 3.57 -12.29
C ILE A 160 -25.24 2.38 -11.54
N ASN A 161 -25.41 1.26 -12.22
CA ASN A 161 -25.90 -0.01 -11.67
C ASN A 161 -24.84 -1.10 -11.73
N ARG A 162 -23.99 -1.08 -12.78
CA ARG A 162 -22.93 -2.06 -13.03
C ARG A 162 -21.56 -1.41 -12.98
N VAL A 163 -20.66 -1.98 -12.18
CA VAL A 163 -19.29 -1.48 -12.00
C VAL A 163 -18.30 -2.59 -12.30
N ALA A 164 -17.36 -2.33 -13.21
CA ALA A 164 -16.19 -3.19 -13.33
C ALA A 164 -15.00 -2.62 -12.56
N VAL A 165 -14.30 -3.47 -11.84
CA VAL A 165 -13.02 -3.15 -11.18
C VAL A 165 -11.92 -3.93 -11.89
N VAL A 166 -10.92 -3.24 -12.41
CA VAL A 166 -9.81 -3.82 -13.18
C VAL A 166 -8.55 -3.84 -12.32
N GLY A 167 -8.05 -5.05 -12.04
CA GLY A 167 -7.00 -5.34 -11.09
C GLY A 167 -7.59 -5.91 -9.79
N ALA A 168 -7.18 -7.11 -9.40
CA ALA A 168 -7.61 -7.89 -8.24
C ALA A 168 -6.51 -7.99 -7.17
N GLY A 169 -5.65 -6.97 -7.09
CA GLY A 169 -4.85 -6.72 -5.89
C GLY A 169 -5.73 -6.27 -4.71
N TYR A 170 -5.11 -5.96 -3.56
CA TYR A 170 -5.84 -5.57 -2.34
C TYR A 170 -6.84 -4.42 -2.59
N ILE A 171 -6.42 -3.36 -3.30
CA ILE A 171 -7.28 -2.21 -3.63
C ILE A 171 -8.50 -2.65 -4.44
N GLY A 172 -8.29 -3.47 -5.46
CA GLY A 172 -9.37 -3.91 -6.32
C GLY A 172 -10.39 -4.77 -5.58
N VAL A 173 -9.91 -5.65 -4.70
CA VAL A 173 -10.76 -6.49 -3.85
C VAL A 173 -11.58 -5.62 -2.88
N GLU A 174 -10.96 -4.66 -2.17
CA GLU A 174 -11.65 -3.75 -1.27
C GLU A 174 -12.68 -2.87 -2.00
N LEU A 175 -12.35 -2.38 -3.19
CA LEU A 175 -13.27 -1.59 -4.01
C LEU A 175 -14.42 -2.45 -4.55
N ALA A 176 -14.17 -3.70 -4.94
CA ALA A 176 -15.22 -4.61 -5.38
C ALA A 176 -16.25 -4.85 -4.26
N GLU A 177 -15.79 -5.07 -3.03
CA GLU A 177 -16.67 -5.10 -1.86
C GLU A 177 -17.42 -3.77 -1.70
N ALA A 178 -16.72 -2.64 -1.75
CA ALA A 178 -17.32 -1.32 -1.55
C ALA A 178 -18.48 -1.04 -2.52
N PHE A 179 -18.31 -1.32 -3.82
CA PHE A 179 -19.38 -1.12 -4.81
C PHE A 179 -20.53 -2.11 -4.63
N GLN A 180 -20.24 -3.37 -4.29
CA GLN A 180 -21.28 -4.35 -4.05
C GLN A 180 -22.12 -3.96 -2.82
N ARG A 181 -21.49 -3.45 -1.76
CA ARG A 181 -22.18 -2.93 -0.57
C ARG A 181 -23.11 -1.75 -0.90
N LYS A 182 -22.75 -0.96 -1.91
CA LYS A 182 -23.60 0.10 -2.50
C LYS A 182 -24.70 -0.43 -3.42
N GLY A 183 -24.94 -1.74 -3.43
CA GLY A 183 -25.99 -2.40 -4.20
C GLY A 183 -25.72 -2.45 -5.69
N LYS A 184 -24.46 -2.34 -6.13
CA LYS A 184 -24.08 -2.41 -7.55
C LYS A 184 -23.80 -3.86 -7.94
N GLU A 185 -24.09 -4.19 -9.19
CA GLU A 185 -23.59 -5.41 -9.83
C GLU A 185 -22.10 -5.19 -10.12
N VAL A 186 -21.23 -6.05 -9.58
CA VAL A 186 -19.77 -5.86 -9.66
C VAL A 186 -19.12 -7.00 -10.43
N ILE A 187 -18.22 -6.64 -11.34
CA ILE A 187 -17.32 -7.57 -12.00
C ILE A 187 -15.88 -7.19 -11.63
N LEU A 188 -15.14 -8.13 -11.04
CA LEU A 188 -13.72 -7.98 -10.73
C LEU A 188 -12.90 -8.71 -11.81
N VAL A 189 -12.12 -7.95 -12.58
CA VAL A 189 -11.35 -8.44 -13.73
C VAL A 189 -9.86 -8.35 -13.41
N ASP A 190 -9.11 -9.40 -13.69
CA ASP A 190 -7.64 -9.36 -13.65
C ASP A 190 -7.08 -10.33 -14.70
N ILE A 191 -5.90 -9.99 -15.23
CA ILE A 191 -5.12 -10.88 -16.09
C ILE A 191 -4.50 -12.04 -15.29
N ALA A 192 -4.27 -11.86 -13.99
CA ALA A 192 -3.86 -12.93 -13.09
C ALA A 192 -5.01 -13.93 -12.89
N GLU A 193 -4.64 -15.19 -12.64
CA GLU A 193 -5.58 -16.31 -12.44
C GLU A 193 -6.24 -16.32 -11.05
N THR A 194 -5.92 -15.37 -10.18
CA THR A 194 -6.49 -15.22 -8.83
C THR A 194 -6.36 -13.80 -8.30
N CYS A 195 -7.18 -13.44 -7.32
CA CYS A 195 -7.00 -12.21 -6.55
C CYS A 195 -5.80 -12.31 -5.59
N MET A 196 -5.16 -11.18 -5.30
CA MET A 196 -4.10 -11.05 -4.28
C MET A 196 -2.93 -12.04 -4.43
N GLY A 197 -2.65 -12.56 -5.64
CA GLY A 197 -1.65 -13.60 -5.92
C GLY A 197 -0.18 -13.24 -5.63
N GLY A 198 0.08 -12.07 -5.04
CA GLY A 198 1.40 -11.71 -4.51
C GLY A 198 1.47 -11.63 -2.98
N TYR A 199 0.36 -11.78 -2.27
CA TYR A 199 0.28 -11.61 -0.82
C TYR A 199 -0.05 -12.92 -0.11
N TYR A 200 -0.79 -13.80 -0.79
CA TYR A 200 -1.23 -15.08 -0.25
C TYR A 200 -1.00 -16.20 -1.25
N ASP A 201 -0.75 -17.40 -0.75
CA ASP A 201 -0.71 -18.62 -1.56
C ASP A 201 -2.12 -19.01 -2.05
N ARG A 202 -2.16 -19.85 -3.08
CA ARG A 202 -3.35 -20.10 -3.91
C ARG A 202 -4.59 -20.47 -3.11
N ASP A 203 -4.48 -21.39 -2.17
CA ASP A 203 -5.61 -21.84 -1.35
C ASP A 203 -6.23 -20.72 -0.51
N PHE A 204 -5.43 -19.78 -0.01
CA PHE A 204 -5.94 -18.60 0.69
C PHE A 204 -6.57 -17.59 -0.27
N THR A 205 -6.03 -17.43 -1.48
CA THR A 205 -6.67 -16.59 -2.51
C THR A 205 -7.98 -17.19 -3.02
N ASP A 206 -8.09 -18.52 -3.08
CA ASP A 206 -9.33 -19.22 -3.47
C ASP A 206 -10.42 -19.04 -2.38
N LEU A 207 -10.04 -18.99 -1.10
CA LEU A 207 -10.98 -18.63 -0.02
C LEU A 207 -11.54 -17.22 -0.18
N MET A 208 -10.68 -16.24 -0.52
CA MET A 208 -11.15 -14.88 -0.80
C MET A 208 -12.02 -14.84 -2.06
N SER A 209 -11.62 -15.52 -3.13
CA SER A 209 -12.40 -15.59 -4.38
C SER A 209 -13.81 -16.11 -4.11
N LYS A 210 -13.92 -17.23 -3.38
CA LYS A 210 -15.19 -17.79 -2.96
C LYS A 210 -15.99 -16.80 -2.09
N ASN A 211 -15.34 -16.11 -1.16
CA ASN A 211 -15.99 -15.09 -0.34
C ASN A 211 -16.58 -13.95 -1.18
N LEU A 212 -15.89 -13.50 -2.23
CA LEU A 212 -16.41 -12.49 -3.17
C LEU A 212 -17.60 -13.03 -3.98
N GLU A 213 -17.50 -14.24 -4.53
CA GLU A 213 -18.57 -14.88 -5.33
C GLU A 213 -19.84 -15.12 -4.51
N GLU A 214 -19.70 -15.58 -3.25
CA GLU A 214 -20.83 -15.78 -2.32
C GLU A 214 -21.60 -14.49 -2.02
N HIS A 215 -20.95 -13.33 -2.21
CA HIS A 215 -21.57 -12.00 -2.08
C HIS A 215 -21.99 -11.41 -3.44
N GLY A 216 -22.00 -12.21 -4.51
CA GLY A 216 -22.53 -11.82 -5.81
C GLY A 216 -21.57 -10.99 -6.68
N ILE A 217 -20.28 -10.96 -6.33
CA ILE A 217 -19.26 -10.35 -7.20
C ILE A 217 -18.90 -11.37 -8.28
N GLN A 218 -19.02 -10.97 -9.54
CA GLN A 218 -18.59 -11.78 -10.67
C GLN A 218 -17.07 -11.70 -10.82
N LEU A 219 -16.40 -12.85 -10.88
CA LEU A 219 -14.95 -12.91 -11.07
C LEU A 219 -14.61 -13.23 -12.53
N ALA A 220 -13.75 -12.41 -13.11
CA ALA A 220 -13.25 -12.54 -14.48
C ALA A 220 -11.72 -12.54 -14.47
N PHE A 221 -11.15 -13.53 -13.78
CA PHE A 221 -9.71 -13.75 -13.68
C PHE A 221 -9.14 -14.44 -14.93
N GLY A 222 -7.84 -14.28 -15.15
CA GLY A 222 -7.17 -14.74 -16.36
C GLY A 222 -7.62 -13.99 -17.62
N GLN A 223 -8.19 -12.79 -17.50
CA GLN A 223 -8.71 -12.00 -18.63
C GLN A 223 -7.93 -10.69 -18.78
N ALA A 224 -7.38 -10.47 -19.97
CA ALA A 224 -6.70 -9.24 -20.31
C ALA A 224 -7.71 -8.22 -20.86
N VAL A 225 -7.84 -7.06 -20.21
CA VAL A 225 -8.69 -5.97 -20.73
C VAL A 225 -8.07 -5.40 -22.01
N GLN A 226 -8.89 -5.30 -23.06
CA GLN A 226 -8.50 -4.80 -24.38
C GLN A 226 -9.05 -3.41 -24.67
N ALA A 227 -10.25 -3.10 -24.20
CA ALA A 227 -10.87 -1.79 -24.40
C ALA A 227 -11.89 -1.45 -23.31
N VAL A 228 -12.04 -0.14 -23.07
CA VAL A 228 -13.21 0.45 -22.41
C VAL A 228 -13.96 1.24 -23.48
N GLU A 229 -15.19 0.87 -23.76
CA GLU A 229 -15.99 1.42 -24.86
C GLU A 229 -17.22 2.18 -24.38
N GLY A 230 -17.63 3.16 -25.18
CA GLY A 230 -18.90 3.88 -25.07
C GLY A 230 -18.87 5.23 -25.80
N ASP A 231 -20.04 5.86 -25.94
CA ASP A 231 -20.19 7.18 -26.59
C ASP A 231 -20.27 8.29 -25.53
N GLY A 232 -19.15 8.97 -25.29
CA GLY A 232 -19.00 10.03 -24.29
C GLY A 232 -18.84 9.54 -22.85
N LYS A 233 -19.37 8.35 -22.50
CA LYS A 233 -19.25 7.71 -21.19
C LYS A 233 -19.00 6.20 -21.33
N VAL A 234 -18.57 5.55 -20.26
CA VAL A 234 -18.43 4.08 -20.19
C VAL A 234 -19.79 3.40 -20.42
N GLU A 235 -19.80 2.41 -21.32
CA GLU A 235 -20.94 1.51 -21.56
C GLU A 235 -20.54 0.03 -21.59
N ARG A 236 -19.26 -0.28 -21.85
CA ARG A 236 -18.76 -1.66 -21.94
C ARG A 236 -17.28 -1.79 -21.60
N LEU A 237 -16.94 -2.89 -20.92
CA LEU A 237 -15.56 -3.37 -20.75
C LEU A 237 -15.34 -4.59 -21.64
N VAL A 238 -14.31 -4.57 -22.47
CA VAL A 238 -13.96 -5.67 -23.38
C VAL A 238 -12.66 -6.32 -22.94
N THR A 239 -12.67 -7.64 -22.81
CA THR A 239 -11.48 -8.46 -22.54
C THR A 239 -11.13 -9.32 -23.75
N ASP A 240 -10.05 -10.09 -23.63
CA ASP A 240 -9.66 -11.09 -24.62
C ASP A 240 -10.59 -12.30 -24.69
N LYS A 241 -11.46 -12.51 -23.68
CA LYS A 241 -12.35 -13.67 -23.57
C LYS A 241 -13.83 -13.32 -23.55
N ASP A 242 -14.20 -12.12 -23.13
CA ASP A 242 -15.59 -11.73 -22.92
C ASP A 242 -15.80 -10.20 -23.07
N SER A 243 -17.05 -9.77 -22.95
CA SER A 243 -17.42 -8.36 -22.87
C SER A 243 -18.54 -8.15 -21.86
N PHE A 244 -18.43 -7.10 -21.06
CA PHE A 244 -19.35 -6.79 -19.99
C PHE A 244 -19.96 -5.41 -20.19
N ASP A 245 -21.29 -5.33 -20.30
CA ASP A 245 -21.99 -4.04 -20.29
C ASP A 245 -21.94 -3.46 -18.87
N VAL A 246 -21.29 -2.31 -18.71
CA VAL A 246 -21.04 -1.66 -17.41
C VAL A 246 -21.21 -0.15 -17.51
N ASP A 247 -21.59 0.48 -16.42
CA ASP A 247 -21.85 1.93 -16.38
C ASP A 247 -20.63 2.72 -15.87
N MET A 248 -19.73 2.05 -15.15
CA MET A 248 -18.51 2.61 -14.58
C MET A 248 -17.38 1.57 -14.57
N VAL A 249 -16.15 2.01 -14.85
CA VAL A 249 -14.94 1.20 -14.76
C VAL A 249 -13.96 1.86 -13.79
N ILE A 250 -13.39 1.08 -12.89
CA ILE A 250 -12.35 1.51 -11.95
C ILE A 250 -11.04 0.83 -12.29
N MET A 251 -9.99 1.62 -12.52
CA MET A 251 -8.64 1.13 -12.79
C MET A 251 -7.85 1.02 -11.49
N ALA A 252 -7.65 -0.21 -11.01
CA ALA A 252 -6.91 -0.58 -9.81
C ALA A 252 -5.70 -1.48 -10.12
N VAL A 253 -5.00 -1.19 -11.22
CA VAL A 253 -3.92 -2.04 -11.79
C VAL A 253 -2.52 -1.77 -11.20
N GLY A 254 -2.43 -1.00 -10.12
CA GLY A 254 -1.19 -0.69 -9.42
C GLY A 254 -0.66 0.73 -9.65
N PHE A 255 0.50 1.01 -9.04
CA PHE A 255 1.12 2.33 -9.04
C PHE A 255 2.55 2.28 -9.56
N ARG A 256 3.01 3.42 -10.09
CA ARG A 256 4.40 3.69 -10.49
C ARG A 256 5.01 4.77 -9.59
N PRO A 257 6.25 4.64 -9.11
CA PRO A 257 6.97 5.70 -8.39
C PRO A 257 6.99 7.04 -9.16
N ASN A 258 6.84 8.15 -8.45
CA ASN A 258 6.92 9.51 -9.03
C ASN A 258 8.34 10.05 -8.99
N THR A 259 9.17 9.63 -9.93
CA THR A 259 10.61 9.88 -9.88
C THR A 259 11.16 10.76 -11.00
N ASP A 260 10.28 11.38 -11.80
CA ASP A 260 10.65 12.24 -12.93
C ASP A 260 11.57 13.41 -12.52
N LEU A 261 11.48 13.90 -11.28
CA LEU A 261 12.34 14.95 -10.74
C LEU A 261 13.82 14.53 -10.61
N GLY A 262 14.12 13.23 -10.70
CA GLY A 262 15.48 12.70 -10.68
C GLY A 262 16.25 12.94 -11.99
N ARG A 263 15.57 13.01 -13.15
CA ARG A 263 16.14 13.24 -14.49
C ARG A 263 17.49 12.52 -14.74
N ASP A 264 17.55 11.23 -14.45
CA ASP A 264 18.74 10.36 -14.58
C ASP A 264 19.94 10.72 -13.70
N GLN A 265 19.83 11.68 -12.77
CA GLN A 265 20.89 12.03 -11.81
C GLN A 265 20.86 11.17 -10.54
N LEU A 266 19.70 10.58 -10.24
CA LEU A 266 19.51 9.68 -9.11
C LEU A 266 19.42 8.23 -9.59
N ASP A 267 20.06 7.32 -8.86
CA ASP A 267 20.00 5.89 -9.16
C ASP A 267 18.57 5.38 -8.95
N THR A 268 18.10 4.56 -9.90
CA THR A 268 16.74 4.02 -9.87
C THR A 268 16.74 2.50 -9.87
N PHE A 269 15.75 1.95 -9.18
CA PHE A 269 15.42 0.54 -9.21
C PHE A 269 14.70 0.20 -10.51
N ARG A 270 14.56 -1.10 -10.82
CA ARG A 270 13.97 -1.58 -12.09
C ARG A 270 12.57 -1.04 -12.40
N ASN A 271 11.82 -0.58 -11.41
CA ASN A 271 10.48 0.01 -11.57
C ASN A 271 10.47 1.56 -11.54
N GLY A 272 11.65 2.19 -11.51
CA GLY A 272 11.83 3.64 -11.46
C GLY A 272 11.93 4.24 -10.06
N ALA A 273 11.71 3.49 -8.98
CA ALA A 273 11.85 4.01 -7.61
C ALA A 273 13.29 4.45 -7.34
N TRP A 274 13.51 5.55 -6.61
CA TRP A 274 14.86 5.95 -6.22
C TRP A 274 15.46 4.92 -5.27
N ILE A 275 16.68 4.48 -5.56
CA ILE A 275 17.44 3.60 -4.68
C ILE A 275 17.94 4.42 -3.50
N VAL A 276 17.73 3.90 -2.30
CA VAL A 276 18.19 4.51 -1.05
C VAL A 276 18.89 3.50 -0.16
N ASP A 277 19.79 4.00 0.67
CA ASP A 277 20.37 3.21 1.75
C ASP A 277 19.41 3.07 2.94
N LYS A 278 19.86 2.40 4.03
CA LYS A 278 19.06 2.22 5.24
C LYS A 278 18.84 3.52 6.03
N LYS A 279 19.53 4.62 5.71
CA LYS A 279 19.31 5.96 6.26
C LYS A 279 18.36 6.79 5.40
N GLN A 280 17.81 6.18 4.33
CA GLN A 280 16.97 6.79 3.31
C GLN A 280 17.70 7.82 2.43
N GLU A 281 19.03 7.83 2.43
CA GLU A 281 19.83 8.71 1.57
C GLU A 281 19.96 8.08 0.18
N THR A 282 19.86 8.92 -0.85
CA THR A 282 19.96 8.53 -2.26
C THR A 282 21.42 8.44 -2.72
N SER A 283 21.66 8.22 -4.02
CA SER A 283 23.01 8.31 -4.60
C SER A 283 23.63 9.72 -4.54
N ILE A 284 22.82 10.76 -4.32
CA ILE A 284 23.29 12.13 -4.12
C ILE A 284 23.27 12.46 -2.63
N LYS A 285 24.44 12.87 -2.12
CA LYS A 285 24.61 13.30 -0.74
C LYS A 285 23.65 14.44 -0.38
N ASP A 286 23.10 14.38 0.83
CA ASP A 286 22.12 15.34 1.38
C ASP A 286 20.74 15.29 0.71
N VAL A 287 20.51 14.34 -0.19
CA VAL A 287 19.22 14.10 -0.84
C VAL A 287 18.68 12.74 -0.39
N TYR A 288 17.49 12.75 0.20
CA TYR A 288 16.81 11.59 0.76
C TYR A 288 15.57 11.27 -0.05
N ALA A 289 15.12 10.01 -0.04
CA ALA A 289 13.84 9.62 -0.62
C ALA A 289 13.07 8.66 0.29
N ILE A 290 11.76 8.88 0.41
CA ILE A 290 10.89 8.20 1.38
C ILE A 290 9.52 7.83 0.81
N GLY A 291 8.90 6.80 1.39
CA GLY A 291 7.62 6.26 0.92
C GLY A 291 7.66 5.74 -0.52
N ASP A 292 6.52 5.80 -1.22
CA ASP A 292 6.31 5.11 -2.49
C ASP A 292 7.16 5.60 -3.68
N CYS A 293 7.97 6.64 -3.49
CA CYS A 293 8.93 7.10 -4.51
C CYS A 293 10.31 6.40 -4.41
N ALA A 294 10.54 5.66 -3.33
CA ALA A 294 11.84 5.07 -3.00
C ALA A 294 11.76 3.55 -2.81
N THR A 295 12.92 2.91 -2.82
CA THR A 295 13.08 1.53 -2.37
C THR A 295 13.09 1.42 -0.85
N ILE A 296 12.99 0.19 -0.36
CA ILE A 296 13.19 -0.16 1.05
C ILE A 296 13.91 -1.50 1.16
N TYR A 297 14.64 -1.72 2.25
CA TYR A 297 15.28 -3.01 2.50
C TYR A 297 14.23 -4.03 2.97
N ASP A 298 14.16 -5.17 2.30
CA ASP A 298 13.22 -6.27 2.59
C ASP A 298 13.96 -7.40 3.31
N ASN A 299 13.70 -7.55 4.61
CA ASN A 299 14.37 -8.54 5.45
C ASN A 299 14.00 -9.99 5.07
N ALA A 300 12.84 -10.20 4.45
CA ALA A 300 12.43 -11.53 4.00
C ALA A 300 13.19 -11.97 2.75
N ARG A 301 13.67 -11.01 1.94
CA ARG A 301 14.51 -11.24 0.75
C ARG A 301 16.00 -11.04 0.99
N ASP A 302 16.36 -10.40 2.11
CA ASP A 302 17.71 -9.94 2.41
C ASP A 302 18.28 -8.98 1.33
N ASP A 303 17.41 -8.24 0.63
CA ASP A 303 17.75 -7.38 -0.51
C ASP A 303 16.85 -6.12 -0.58
N ILE A 304 17.23 -5.17 -1.42
CA ILE A 304 16.43 -3.99 -1.74
C ILE A 304 15.18 -4.39 -2.52
N ASN A 305 14.04 -3.83 -2.15
CA ASN A 305 12.76 -4.08 -2.79
C ASN A 305 11.93 -2.79 -2.90
N TYR A 306 10.78 -2.89 -3.56
CA TYR A 306 9.77 -1.83 -3.63
C TYR A 306 8.47 -2.29 -2.99
N ILE A 307 8.10 -1.66 -1.87
CA ILE A 307 6.91 -2.01 -1.10
C ILE A 307 6.15 -0.72 -0.75
N ALA A 308 5.17 -0.38 -1.59
CA ALA A 308 4.35 0.82 -1.46
C ALA A 308 3.23 0.63 -0.43
N LEU A 309 3.52 0.91 0.84
CA LEU A 309 2.58 0.82 1.96
C LEU A 309 2.69 2.06 2.84
N ALA A 310 1.57 2.54 3.37
CA ALA A 310 1.54 3.66 4.31
C ALA A 310 2.40 3.39 5.57
N SER A 311 2.48 2.12 6.00
CA SER A 311 3.36 1.67 7.09
C SER A 311 4.84 1.94 6.82
N ASN A 312 5.28 1.79 5.58
CA ASN A 312 6.65 2.07 5.15
C ASN A 312 6.86 3.57 4.97
N ALA A 313 5.89 4.28 4.39
CA ALA A 313 5.94 5.74 4.23
C ALA A 313 6.20 6.47 5.56
N VAL A 314 5.48 6.09 6.63
CA VAL A 314 5.69 6.69 7.95
C VAL A 314 7.10 6.40 8.50
N ARG A 315 7.53 5.13 8.48
CA ARG A 315 8.82 4.72 9.08
C ARG A 315 10.01 5.30 8.33
N THR A 316 9.97 5.27 7.00
CA THR A 316 11.01 5.88 6.16
C THR A 316 11.07 7.39 6.36
N GLY A 317 9.91 8.06 6.51
CA GLY A 317 9.86 9.48 6.86
C GLY A 317 10.52 9.81 8.21
N ILE A 318 10.29 8.99 9.23
CA ILE A 318 10.96 9.12 10.54
C ILE A 318 12.49 8.98 10.39
N VAL A 319 12.94 7.93 9.68
CA VAL A 319 14.39 7.68 9.47
C VAL A 319 15.05 8.83 8.72
N ALA A 320 14.49 9.28 7.60
CA ALA A 320 15.05 10.39 6.83
C ALA A 320 15.09 11.70 7.64
N ALA A 321 14.06 11.96 8.45
CA ALA A 321 14.00 13.16 9.29
C ALA A 321 15.18 13.24 10.27
N HIS A 322 15.51 12.15 10.96
CA HIS A 322 16.66 12.12 11.86
C HIS A 322 17.97 12.38 11.10
N ASN A 323 18.19 11.69 9.99
CA ASN A 323 19.44 11.81 9.23
C ASN A 323 19.59 13.19 8.56
N ALA A 324 18.52 13.73 7.97
CA ALA A 324 18.53 15.08 7.39
C ALA A 324 18.83 16.17 8.43
N CYS A 325 18.38 15.98 9.67
CA CYS A 325 18.70 16.86 10.81
C CYS A 325 20.09 16.60 11.43
N GLY A 326 20.89 15.68 10.90
CA GLY A 326 22.26 15.40 11.37
C GLY A 326 22.35 14.38 12.50
N HIS A 327 21.28 13.60 12.74
CA HIS A 327 21.25 12.52 13.72
C HIS A 327 21.21 11.17 13.00
N GLU A 328 22.29 10.42 13.11
CA GLU A 328 22.42 9.13 12.45
C GLU A 328 21.38 8.12 12.99
N LEU A 329 20.56 7.59 12.08
CA LEU A 329 19.61 6.52 12.37
C LEU A 329 19.49 5.58 11.17
N GLU A 330 19.84 4.31 11.35
CA GLU A 330 19.61 3.28 10.33
C GLU A 330 18.25 2.61 10.52
N GLY A 331 17.52 2.42 9.42
CA GLY A 331 16.28 1.69 9.38
C GLY A 331 16.49 0.18 9.53
N ALA A 332 15.55 -0.48 10.19
CA ALA A 332 15.59 -1.92 10.46
C ALA A 332 15.18 -2.80 9.25
N GLY A 333 14.89 -2.21 8.08
CA GLY A 333 14.21 -2.91 6.99
C GLY A 333 12.74 -3.23 7.33
N VAL A 334 12.06 -3.94 6.43
CA VAL A 334 10.66 -4.33 6.57
C VAL A 334 10.40 -5.73 6.01
N GLN A 335 9.22 -6.28 6.30
CA GLN A 335 8.79 -7.60 5.83
C GLN A 335 7.59 -7.54 4.87
N GLY A 336 7.11 -6.34 4.51
CA GLY A 336 5.89 -6.22 3.69
C GLY A 336 4.62 -6.71 4.40
N SER A 337 4.58 -6.63 5.73
CA SER A 337 3.40 -7.00 6.54
C SER A 337 2.15 -6.24 6.09
N ASN A 338 1.07 -6.97 5.85
CA ASN A 338 -0.19 -6.47 5.33
C ASN A 338 -1.39 -7.26 5.90
N GLY A 339 -2.58 -6.70 5.72
CA GLY A 339 -3.84 -7.34 6.10
C GLY A 339 -4.99 -6.83 5.25
N ILE A 340 -6.05 -7.62 5.16
CA ILE A 340 -7.28 -7.31 4.43
C ILE A 340 -8.47 -7.95 5.17
N SER A 341 -9.61 -7.27 5.17
CA SER A 341 -10.86 -7.75 5.77
C SER A 341 -12.00 -7.49 4.79
N ILE A 342 -12.62 -8.57 4.30
CA ILE A 342 -13.66 -8.51 3.26
C ILE A 342 -14.82 -9.39 3.69
N TYR A 343 -16.01 -8.84 3.87
CA TYR A 343 -17.21 -9.55 4.36
C TYR A 343 -16.95 -10.42 5.61
N GLY A 344 -16.11 -9.92 6.52
CA GLY A 344 -15.72 -10.61 7.75
C GLY A 344 -14.77 -11.80 7.58
N LEU A 345 -14.22 -12.02 6.38
CA LEU A 345 -13.04 -12.86 6.17
C LEU A 345 -11.79 -12.01 6.37
N ASN A 346 -11.07 -12.25 7.46
CA ASN A 346 -9.87 -11.50 7.82
C ASN A 346 -8.63 -12.30 7.43
N MET A 347 -7.74 -11.68 6.66
CA MET A 347 -6.48 -12.28 6.23
C MET A 347 -5.33 -11.34 6.55
N VAL A 348 -4.21 -11.90 7.01
CA VAL A 348 -2.97 -11.16 7.25
C VAL A 348 -1.77 -11.95 6.74
N SER A 349 -0.78 -11.25 6.22
CA SER A 349 0.48 -11.87 5.78
C SER A 349 1.69 -10.98 6.08
N THR A 350 2.86 -11.61 6.13
CA THR A 350 4.16 -10.94 6.26
C THR A 350 5.24 -11.81 5.61
N GLY A 351 6.25 -11.18 5.04
CA GLY A 351 7.33 -11.86 4.34
C GLY A 351 6.91 -12.45 2.99
N LEU A 352 7.48 -13.61 2.66
CA LEU A 352 7.28 -14.28 1.37
C LEU A 352 6.21 -15.37 1.46
N THR A 353 5.36 -15.46 0.44
CA THR A 353 4.57 -16.66 0.16
C THR A 353 5.49 -17.81 -0.27
N LEU A 354 5.00 -19.05 -0.29
CA LEU A 354 5.81 -20.19 -0.72
C LEU A 354 6.28 -20.02 -2.17
N GLU A 355 5.38 -19.56 -3.04
CA GLU A 355 5.67 -19.26 -4.45
C GLU A 355 6.78 -18.20 -4.56
N LYS A 356 6.62 -17.05 -3.90
CA LYS A 356 7.61 -15.96 -3.95
C LYS A 356 8.95 -16.30 -3.32
N ALA A 357 8.97 -17.15 -2.29
CA ALA A 357 10.21 -17.62 -1.69
C ALA A 357 11.00 -18.50 -2.68
N LYS A 358 10.32 -19.39 -3.39
CA LYS A 358 10.95 -20.21 -4.44
C LYS A 358 11.43 -19.37 -5.63
N GLU A 359 10.64 -18.39 -6.07
CA GLU A 359 11.05 -17.44 -7.12
C GLU A 359 12.29 -16.61 -6.72
N ALA A 360 12.41 -16.26 -5.44
CA ALA A 360 13.57 -15.56 -4.89
C ALA A 360 14.81 -16.47 -4.71
N GLY A 361 14.70 -17.77 -5.02
CA GLY A 361 15.82 -18.72 -4.99
C GLY A 361 16.01 -19.43 -3.65
N TYR A 362 15.09 -19.28 -2.69
CA TYR A 362 15.13 -20.05 -1.44
C TYR A 362 14.68 -21.49 -1.66
N ASN A 363 15.29 -22.41 -0.90
CA ASN A 363 14.83 -23.79 -0.78
C ASN A 363 13.63 -23.85 0.19
N ALA A 364 12.54 -23.17 -0.16
CA ALA A 364 11.46 -22.90 0.77
C ALA A 364 10.49 -24.08 0.96
N LEU A 365 10.09 -24.29 2.21
CA LEU A 365 9.03 -25.22 2.63
C LEU A 365 7.91 -24.45 3.35
N GLU A 366 6.75 -25.10 3.42
CA GLU A 366 5.58 -24.61 4.15
C GLU A 366 5.27 -25.57 5.30
N ALA A 367 5.01 -25.02 6.48
CA ALA A 367 4.36 -25.73 7.57
C ALA A 367 3.01 -25.07 7.86
N SER A 368 1.93 -25.84 7.70
CA SER A 368 0.56 -25.35 7.78
C SER A 368 -0.24 -26.04 8.88
N TYR A 369 -1.20 -25.33 9.46
CA TYR A 369 -2.15 -25.91 10.40
C TYR A 369 -3.50 -25.19 10.31
N ASN A 370 -4.59 -25.91 10.52
CA ASN A 370 -5.93 -25.33 10.67
C ASN A 370 -6.54 -25.86 11.96
N ASP A 371 -6.99 -24.95 12.83
CA ASP A 371 -7.64 -25.31 14.09
C ASP A 371 -8.52 -24.17 14.61
N LEU A 372 -9.38 -24.47 15.58
CA LEU A 372 -10.10 -23.46 16.35
C LEU A 372 -9.13 -22.58 17.15
N GLN A 373 -9.41 -21.27 17.17
CA GLN A 373 -8.68 -20.31 18.00
C GLN A 373 -8.69 -20.74 19.47
N LYS A 374 -9.85 -21.18 19.99
CA LYS A 374 -10.07 -21.53 21.41
C LYS A 374 -10.39 -23.04 21.56
N PRO A 375 -10.30 -23.62 22.76
CA PRO A 375 -10.67 -25.02 22.99
C PRO A 375 -12.12 -25.33 22.60
N GLU A 376 -12.38 -26.57 22.20
CA GLU A 376 -13.65 -27.05 21.64
C GLU A 376 -14.84 -26.90 22.59
N PHE A 377 -14.58 -26.85 23.91
CA PHE A 377 -15.62 -26.65 24.91
C PHE A 377 -16.13 -25.20 24.99
N ILE A 378 -15.47 -24.24 24.33
CA ILE A 378 -15.95 -22.86 24.19
C ILE A 378 -17.03 -22.81 23.11
N LYS A 379 -18.27 -22.54 23.52
CA LYS A 379 -19.47 -22.65 22.66
C LYS A 379 -19.80 -21.42 21.81
N HIS A 380 -19.16 -20.28 22.06
CA HIS A 380 -19.47 -19.00 21.42
C HIS A 380 -18.19 -18.26 21.04
N GLY A 381 -18.21 -17.57 19.90
CA GLY A 381 -17.08 -16.76 19.43
C GLY A 381 -15.78 -17.57 19.31
N ASN A 382 -15.87 -18.77 18.75
CA ASN A 382 -14.72 -19.63 18.51
C ASN A 382 -14.68 -19.97 17.02
N HIS A 383 -13.68 -19.47 16.32
CA HIS A 383 -13.57 -19.57 14.87
C HIS A 383 -12.33 -20.37 14.49
N GLU A 384 -12.38 -21.04 13.35
CA GLU A 384 -11.20 -21.66 12.75
C GLU A 384 -10.19 -20.58 12.32
N VAL A 385 -8.92 -20.91 12.49
CA VAL A 385 -7.76 -20.14 12.06
C VAL A 385 -6.88 -21.07 11.25
N ALA A 386 -6.71 -20.74 9.96
CA ALA A 386 -5.70 -21.40 9.15
C ALA A 386 -4.44 -20.54 9.12
N ILE A 387 -3.28 -21.19 9.31
CA ILE A 387 -1.97 -20.56 9.31
C ILE A 387 -1.03 -21.32 8.36
N LYS A 388 -0.16 -20.57 7.69
CA LYS A 388 0.98 -21.08 6.91
C LYS A 388 2.24 -20.36 7.35
N ILE A 389 3.28 -21.11 7.70
CA ILE A 389 4.61 -20.59 8.01
C ILE A 389 5.56 -21.05 6.91
N ILE A 390 6.15 -20.09 6.21
CA ILE A 390 7.09 -20.33 5.12
C ILE A 390 8.49 -20.17 5.71
N TYR A 391 9.36 -21.16 5.48
CA TYR A 391 10.71 -21.16 6.01
C TYR A 391 11.69 -21.73 4.99
N ASP A 392 12.95 -21.32 5.09
CA ASP A 392 14.03 -21.88 4.29
C ASP A 392 14.41 -23.26 4.85
N LYS A 393 14.42 -24.29 4.01
CA LYS A 393 14.81 -25.65 4.40
C LYS A 393 16.25 -25.75 4.88
N ASP A 394 17.13 -24.93 4.31
CA ASP A 394 18.57 -25.04 4.55
C ASP A 394 18.98 -24.25 5.80
N SER A 395 18.65 -22.96 5.86
CA SER A 395 18.97 -22.12 7.04
C SER A 395 17.97 -22.27 8.19
N ARG A 396 16.81 -22.86 7.93
CA ARG A 396 15.68 -23.01 8.88
C ARG A 396 15.01 -21.70 9.28
N VAL A 397 15.42 -20.57 8.71
CA VAL A 397 14.87 -19.23 9.00
C VAL A 397 13.45 -19.10 8.47
N VAL A 398 12.57 -18.49 9.27
CA VAL A 398 11.22 -18.12 8.83
C VAL A 398 11.32 -16.99 7.80
N LEU A 399 10.74 -17.22 6.63
CA LEU A 399 10.71 -16.29 5.49
C LEU A 399 9.36 -15.57 5.36
N GLY A 400 8.29 -16.17 5.87
CA GLY A 400 6.95 -15.61 5.74
C GLY A 400 5.90 -16.30 6.60
N CYS A 401 4.77 -15.64 6.76
CA CYS A 401 3.59 -16.20 7.43
C CYS A 401 2.31 -15.62 6.84
N GLN A 402 1.28 -16.45 6.75
CA GLN A 402 -0.07 -16.07 6.35
C GLN A 402 -1.08 -16.65 7.34
N MET A 403 -2.11 -15.88 7.69
CA MET A 403 -3.21 -16.35 8.52
C MET A 403 -4.56 -15.86 7.98
N VAL A 404 -5.58 -16.70 8.12
CA VAL A 404 -6.97 -16.38 7.75
C VAL A 404 -7.95 -16.88 8.80
N SER A 405 -8.95 -16.05 9.13
CA SER A 405 -10.05 -16.42 10.03
C SER A 405 -11.28 -15.52 9.84
N ARG A 406 -12.42 -15.93 10.41
CA ARG A 406 -13.58 -15.05 10.63
C ARG A 406 -13.52 -14.27 11.95
N GLU A 407 -12.54 -14.56 12.80
CA GLU A 407 -12.17 -13.74 13.96
C GLU A 407 -11.00 -12.84 13.58
N ASP A 408 -10.84 -11.68 14.24
CA ASP A 408 -9.66 -10.83 14.03
C ASP A 408 -8.46 -11.45 14.77
N ILE A 409 -7.52 -11.98 13.98
CA ILE A 409 -6.25 -12.57 14.44
C ILE A 409 -5.03 -11.74 14.02
N SER A 410 -5.26 -10.50 13.57
CA SER A 410 -4.24 -9.66 12.94
C SER A 410 -3.02 -9.42 13.82
N MET A 411 -3.21 -9.23 15.13
CA MET A 411 -2.13 -9.00 16.09
C MET A 411 -1.06 -10.11 16.07
N GLY A 412 -1.42 -11.34 15.73
CA GLY A 412 -0.46 -12.45 15.63
C GLY A 412 0.59 -12.24 14.54
N ILE A 413 0.28 -11.50 13.47
CA ILE A 413 1.20 -11.31 12.34
C ILE A 413 2.43 -10.46 12.73
N HIS A 414 2.31 -9.62 13.77
CA HIS A 414 3.41 -8.80 14.27
C HIS A 414 4.55 -9.66 14.85
N MET A 415 4.21 -10.79 15.48
CA MET A 415 5.20 -11.75 15.96
C MET A 415 6.02 -12.32 14.80
N PHE A 416 5.36 -12.72 13.71
CA PHE A 416 6.04 -13.25 12.52
C PHE A 416 6.86 -12.18 11.78
N SER A 417 6.35 -10.95 11.71
CA SER A 417 7.09 -9.81 11.18
C SER A 417 8.41 -9.62 11.94
N LEU A 418 8.39 -9.67 13.27
CA LEU A 418 9.60 -9.61 14.09
C LEU A 418 10.47 -10.86 13.92
N ALA A 419 9.87 -12.04 13.83
CA ALA A 419 10.59 -13.30 13.66
C ALA A 419 11.45 -13.28 12.38
N ILE A 420 10.91 -12.78 11.27
CA ILE A 420 11.65 -12.63 10.00
C ILE A 420 12.76 -11.58 10.14
N GLN A 421 12.45 -10.40 10.72
CA GLN A 421 13.43 -9.34 10.95
C GLN A 421 14.65 -9.86 11.74
N GLU A 422 14.41 -10.65 12.78
CA GLU A 422 15.43 -11.20 13.67
C GLU A 422 15.98 -12.56 13.21
N LYS A 423 15.63 -13.00 11.99
CA LYS A 423 16.06 -14.28 11.39
C LYS A 423 15.81 -15.48 12.32
N VAL A 424 14.65 -15.52 12.99
CA VAL A 424 14.24 -16.62 13.88
C VAL A 424 14.02 -17.89 13.06
N THR A 425 14.52 -19.02 13.57
CA THR A 425 14.32 -20.32 12.93
C THR A 425 12.98 -20.96 13.31
N ILE A 426 12.49 -21.86 12.46
CA ILE A 426 11.25 -22.59 12.71
C ILE A 426 11.32 -23.45 13.99
N GLU A 427 12.48 -24.01 14.32
CA GLU A 427 12.69 -24.78 15.56
C GLU A 427 12.59 -23.86 16.79
N LYS A 428 13.22 -22.68 16.73
CA LYS A 428 13.14 -21.71 17.82
C LYS A 428 11.71 -21.19 17.99
N LEU A 429 10.99 -20.99 16.89
CA LEU A 429 9.58 -20.60 16.91
C LEU A 429 8.69 -21.69 17.53
N SER A 430 8.97 -22.98 17.26
CA SER A 430 8.19 -24.10 17.79
C SER A 430 8.21 -24.22 19.32
N LEU A 431 9.28 -23.70 19.95
CA LEU A 431 9.47 -23.69 21.41
C LEU A 431 9.27 -22.29 22.01
N MET A 432 8.80 -21.32 21.22
CA MET A 432 8.49 -19.99 21.72
C MET A 432 7.43 -20.08 22.81
N ASP A 433 7.63 -19.34 23.91
CA ASP A 433 6.70 -19.29 25.03
C ASP A 433 5.42 -18.52 24.64
N ILE A 434 4.48 -19.23 24.03
CA ILE A 434 3.14 -18.74 23.74
C ILE A 434 2.26 -19.08 24.94
N PHE A 435 1.88 -18.06 25.69
CA PHE A 435 1.05 -18.22 26.89
C PHE A 435 -0.24 -18.98 26.57
N PHE A 436 -0.77 -19.70 27.56
CA PHE A 436 -2.04 -20.40 27.43
C PHE A 436 -3.09 -19.85 28.39
N LEU A 437 -4.27 -19.55 27.87
CA LEU A 437 -5.49 -19.35 28.65
C LEU A 437 -6.69 -19.82 27.82
N PRO A 438 -7.57 -20.69 28.34
CA PRO A 438 -8.71 -21.22 27.58
C PRO A 438 -9.65 -20.20 26.92
N HIS A 439 -9.72 -18.99 27.47
CA HIS A 439 -10.56 -17.92 26.92
C HIS A 439 -9.96 -17.31 25.64
N PHE A 440 -8.66 -17.48 25.42
CA PHE A 440 -7.92 -16.91 24.30
C PHE A 440 -7.42 -17.96 23.33
N ASN A 441 -6.87 -19.08 23.81
CA ASN A 441 -6.22 -20.06 22.95
C ASN A 441 -6.21 -21.49 23.51
N LYS A 442 -5.70 -22.44 22.72
CA LYS A 442 -5.41 -23.81 23.14
C LYS A 442 -3.99 -23.95 23.73
N PRO A 443 -3.71 -24.96 24.58
CA PRO A 443 -2.35 -25.24 25.04
C PRO A 443 -1.39 -25.50 23.87
N TYR A 444 -1.86 -26.28 22.88
CA TYR A 444 -1.21 -26.47 21.59
C TYR A 444 -1.95 -25.61 20.56
N ASN A 445 -1.68 -24.31 20.58
CA ASN A 445 -2.28 -23.36 19.64
C ASN A 445 -1.78 -23.60 18.20
N TYR A 446 -2.47 -23.03 17.22
CA TYR A 446 -2.18 -23.23 15.79
C TYR A 446 -0.76 -22.79 15.37
N ILE A 447 -0.17 -21.79 16.02
CA ILE A 447 1.22 -21.37 15.75
C ILE A 447 2.18 -22.47 16.18
N THR A 448 2.05 -22.94 17.42
CA THR A 448 2.88 -24.04 17.95
C THR A 448 2.72 -25.30 17.11
N MET A 449 1.49 -25.68 16.77
CA MET A 449 1.23 -26.88 15.97
C MET A 449 1.77 -26.78 14.54
N ALA A 450 1.65 -25.63 13.88
CA ALA A 450 2.25 -25.41 12.56
C ALA A 450 3.79 -25.46 12.64
N ALA A 451 4.41 -24.82 13.63
CA ALA A 451 5.85 -24.85 13.76
C ALA A 451 6.40 -26.25 14.11
N LEU A 452 5.67 -27.03 14.92
CA LEU A 452 6.02 -28.42 15.24
C LEU A 452 5.82 -29.40 14.07
N SER A 453 5.00 -29.04 13.07
CA SER A 453 4.77 -29.88 11.88
C SER A 453 5.79 -29.64 10.76
N ALA A 454 6.73 -28.72 10.94
CA ALA A 454 7.81 -28.46 10.00
C ALA A 454 8.73 -29.70 9.83
N GLU A 455 9.16 -29.95 8.59
CA GLU A 455 9.97 -31.12 8.18
C GLU A 455 11.48 -30.92 8.34
#